data_AF-A0A3S0GVS7-F1
#
_entry.id   AF-A0A3S0GVS7-F1
#
_cell.length_a   1.000
_cell.length_b   1.000
_cell.length_c   1.000
_cell.angle_alpha   90.00
_cell.angle_beta   90.00
_cell.angle_gamma   90.00
#
_symmetry.space_group_name_H-M   'P 1'
#
loop_
_entity.id
_entity.type
_entity.pdbx_description
1 polymer ?
#
loop_
_entity_poly.entity_id
_entity_poly.type
_entity_poly.pdbx_seq_one_letter_code
_entity_poly.pdbx_strand_id
1 'polypeptide(L)'
;MGVVVPGGLGNPMWGVVVNRNGTVCAVAYSGATVTSQWLLSRQIAAAKAFTTNGLSLKNHPIPTIALDPLVQPGAGLFNVAFGNIQDAAAAYKGPFSSWGTQNDPMVGNRIGGTITFGGGVPLVAATGAEPVGGLGVSGDTACRDDRFSRAVRGKLGLDKVSDGTPCVDPAN
;
A
#
# COMPACT_ATOMS: atom_id res chain seq x y z
N MET A 1 9.28 -0.31 18.97
CA MET A 1 9.16 1.12 18.56
C MET A 1 8.13 1.21 17.45
N GLY A 2 6.96 1.79 17.71
CA GLY A 2 5.90 1.97 16.71
C GLY A 2 6.18 3.16 15.77
N VAL A 3 5.58 3.15 14.59
CA VAL A 3 5.56 4.30 13.67
C VAL A 3 4.42 5.23 14.09
N VAL A 4 4.72 6.52 14.28
CA VAL A 4 3.72 7.54 14.60
C VAL A 4 3.78 8.62 13.52
N VAL A 5 2.64 8.88 12.87
CA VAL A 5 2.48 9.94 11.87
C VAL A 5 1.29 10.81 12.26
N PRO A 6 1.48 12.14 12.46
CA PRO A 6 0.43 13.06 12.86
C PRO A 6 -0.51 13.43 11.70
N GLY A 7 -1.66 14.01 12.03
CA GLY A 7 -2.72 14.38 11.08
C GLY A 7 -3.72 13.24 10.82
N GLY A 8 -4.56 13.39 9.79
CA GLY A 8 -5.65 12.46 9.47
C GLY A 8 -6.64 12.25 10.62
N LEU A 9 -7.24 11.06 10.66
CA LEU A 9 -8.25 10.65 11.66
C LEU A 9 -7.63 10.01 12.91
N GLY A 10 -6.34 9.66 12.89
CA GLY A 10 -5.71 8.99 14.03
C GLY A 10 -5.98 7.48 14.09
N ASN A 11 -6.53 6.88 13.05
CA ASN A 11 -6.93 5.48 13.02
C ASN A 11 -5.73 4.52 12.97
N PRO A 12 -5.88 3.31 13.55
CA PRO A 12 -5.05 2.15 13.21
C PRO A 12 -5.26 1.71 11.75
N MET A 13 -4.25 1.08 11.16
CA MET A 13 -4.23 0.72 9.73
C MET A 13 -3.79 -0.72 9.51
N TRP A 14 -4.13 -1.24 8.33
CA TRP A 14 -3.55 -2.44 7.72
C TRP A 14 -2.30 -2.10 6.93
N GLY A 15 -1.31 -3.00 6.93
CA GLY A 15 -0.13 -2.95 6.08
C GLY A 15 0.06 -4.28 5.33
N VAL A 16 0.37 -4.19 4.03
CA VAL A 16 0.63 -5.35 3.18
C VAL A 16 1.91 -5.12 2.38
N VAL A 17 2.80 -6.11 2.38
CA VAL A 17 4.01 -6.12 1.55
C VAL A 17 3.84 -7.16 0.45
N VAL A 18 4.18 -6.77 -0.77
CA VAL A 18 4.33 -7.68 -1.92
C VAL A 18 5.76 -7.68 -2.42
N ASN A 19 6.22 -8.80 -2.95
CA ASN A 19 7.49 -8.86 -3.70
C ASN A 19 7.32 -8.33 -5.13
N ARG A 20 8.41 -8.31 -5.92
CA ARG A 20 8.41 -7.85 -7.31
C ARG A 20 7.35 -8.50 -8.19
N ASN A 21 7.06 -9.79 -8.01
CA ASN A 21 6.07 -10.48 -8.84
C ASN A 21 4.61 -10.22 -8.39
N GLY A 22 4.41 -9.42 -7.34
CA GLY A 22 3.10 -9.04 -6.82
C GLY A 22 2.51 -10.05 -5.82
N THR A 23 3.27 -11.05 -5.39
CA THR A 23 2.85 -11.99 -4.35
C THR A 23 2.98 -11.36 -2.98
N VAL A 24 1.94 -11.51 -2.15
CA VAL A 24 1.94 -11.02 -0.77
C VAL A 24 2.94 -11.80 0.07
N CYS A 25 3.84 -11.06 0.73
CA CYS A 25 4.87 -11.58 1.61
C CYS A 25 4.50 -11.46 3.09
N ALA A 26 3.79 -10.40 3.46
CA ALA A 26 3.37 -10.16 4.84
C ALA A 26 2.11 -9.30 4.89
N VAL A 27 1.28 -9.55 5.90
CA VAL A 27 0.13 -8.74 6.27
C VAL A 27 0.24 -8.44 7.76
N ALA A 28 0.00 -7.19 8.14
CA ALA A 28 0.02 -6.75 9.54
C ALA A 28 -1.01 -5.66 9.78
N TYR A 29 -1.26 -5.35 11.05
CA TYR A 29 -2.06 -4.21 11.46
C TYR A 29 -1.44 -3.49 12.67
N SER A 30 -1.82 -2.23 12.89
CA SER A 30 -1.22 -1.41 13.94
C SER A 30 -2.06 -1.29 15.23
N GLY A 31 -3.33 -1.71 15.20
CA GLY A 31 -4.20 -1.68 16.37
C GLY A 31 -3.98 -2.88 17.30
N ALA A 32 -4.66 -2.87 18.45
CA ALA A 32 -4.52 -3.94 19.45
C ALA A 32 -5.11 -5.28 19.00
N THR A 33 -6.12 -5.24 18.13
CA THR A 33 -6.83 -6.43 17.64
C THR A 33 -7.10 -6.27 16.15
N VAL A 34 -7.46 -7.38 15.48
CA VAL A 34 -7.82 -7.40 14.05
C VAL A 34 -8.97 -6.44 13.70
N THR A 35 -9.84 -6.12 14.66
CA THR A 35 -10.99 -5.21 14.52
C THR A 35 -10.69 -3.76 14.88
N SER A 36 -9.46 -3.43 15.29
CA SER A 36 -9.09 -2.07 15.70
C SER A 36 -8.88 -1.09 14.53
N GLN A 37 -8.80 -1.62 13.31
CA GLN A 37 -8.69 -0.87 12.05
C GLN A 37 -9.90 -1.18 11.18
N TRP A 38 -10.18 -0.35 10.18
CA TRP A 38 -11.27 -0.61 9.24
C TRP A 38 -11.09 -1.95 8.53
N LEU A 39 -12.09 -2.83 8.64
CA LEU A 39 -12.01 -4.19 8.09
C LEU A 39 -11.86 -4.22 6.57
N LEU A 40 -12.45 -3.23 5.88
CA LEU A 40 -12.36 -3.09 4.42
C LEU A 40 -10.96 -2.67 3.93
N SER A 41 -10.07 -2.24 4.83
CA SER A 41 -8.78 -1.70 4.44
C SER A 41 -7.71 -2.77 4.20
N ARG A 42 -7.91 -4.03 4.62
CA ARG A 42 -6.92 -5.10 4.41
C ARG A 42 -6.64 -5.34 2.92
N GLN A 43 -7.69 -5.50 2.12
CA GLN A 43 -7.57 -5.70 0.68
C GLN A 43 -7.21 -4.41 -0.07
N ILE A 44 -7.62 -3.24 0.42
CA ILE A 44 -7.19 -1.95 -0.14
C ILE A 44 -5.67 -1.79 0.03
N ALA A 45 -5.11 -2.13 1.20
CA ALA A 45 -3.67 -2.13 1.43
C ALA A 45 -2.95 -3.09 0.46
N ALA A 46 -3.50 -4.29 0.24
CA ALA A 46 -2.94 -5.24 -0.74
C ALA A 46 -2.95 -4.67 -2.17
N ALA A 47 -4.07 -4.07 -2.60
CA ALA A 47 -4.19 -3.48 -3.93
C ALA A 47 -3.27 -2.26 -4.11
N LYS A 48 -3.08 -1.43 -3.07
CA LYS A 48 -2.09 -0.33 -3.08
C LYS A 48 -0.66 -0.85 -3.23
N ALA A 49 -0.29 -1.90 -2.47
CA ALA A 49 1.01 -2.55 -2.57
C ALA A 49 1.25 -3.13 -3.96
N PHE A 50 0.23 -3.78 -4.52
CA PHE A 50 0.25 -4.34 -5.86
C PHE A 50 0.38 -3.26 -6.94
N THR A 51 -0.37 -2.17 -6.82
CA THR A 51 -0.38 -1.05 -7.79
C THR A 51 1.00 -0.40 -7.88
N THR A 52 1.57 0.01 -6.74
CA THR A 52 2.87 0.66 -6.74
C THR A 52 3.97 -0.29 -7.22
N ASN A 53 3.91 -1.58 -6.88
CA ASN A 53 4.82 -2.57 -7.42
C ASN A 53 4.66 -2.71 -8.94
N GLY A 54 3.44 -2.84 -9.45
CA GLY A 54 3.17 -3.08 -10.86
C GLY A 54 3.46 -1.90 -11.78
N LEU A 55 3.30 -0.67 -11.31
CA LEU A 55 3.51 0.54 -12.11
C LEU A 55 4.90 1.17 -11.93
N SER A 56 5.69 0.74 -10.95
CA SER A 56 7.05 1.23 -10.78
C SER A 56 8.04 0.50 -11.68
N LEU A 57 8.95 1.24 -12.31
CA LEU A 57 10.08 0.71 -13.10
C LEU A 57 11.42 1.13 -12.46
N LYS A 58 12.53 0.54 -12.91
CA LYS A 58 13.88 1.06 -12.61
C LYS A 58 13.94 2.56 -12.89
N ASN A 59 14.40 3.35 -11.92
CA ASN A 59 14.49 4.81 -11.98
C ASN A 59 13.17 5.57 -12.15
N HIS A 60 12.02 4.90 -12.30
CA HIS A 60 10.69 5.50 -12.36
C HIS A 60 9.74 4.85 -11.33
N PRO A 61 10.03 5.06 -10.03
CA PRO A 61 9.17 4.64 -8.93
C PRO A 61 7.85 5.43 -8.92
N ILE A 62 6.72 4.76 -8.77
CA ILE A 62 5.41 5.40 -8.75
C ILE A 62 4.67 4.99 -7.47
N PRO A 63 4.61 5.88 -6.45
CA PRO A 63 3.73 5.68 -5.31
C PRO A 63 2.30 5.97 -5.74
N THR A 64 1.32 5.35 -5.10
CA THR A 64 -0.08 5.45 -5.53
C THR A 64 -0.63 6.88 -5.43
N ILE A 65 -0.09 7.71 -4.53
CA ILE A 65 -0.47 9.13 -4.43
C ILE A 65 -0.14 9.92 -5.70
N ALA A 66 0.91 9.54 -6.42
CA ALA A 66 1.31 10.23 -7.66
C ALA A 66 0.38 9.92 -8.84
N LEU A 67 -0.49 8.91 -8.71
CA LEU A 67 -1.46 8.56 -9.74
C LEU A 67 -2.69 9.46 -9.73
N ASP A 68 -3.08 10.00 -8.57
CA ASP A 68 -4.31 10.79 -8.40
C ASP A 68 -4.53 11.87 -9.49
N PRO A 69 -3.56 12.76 -9.79
CA PRO A 69 -3.74 13.76 -10.85
C PRO A 69 -3.76 13.17 -12.26
N LEU A 70 -3.21 11.97 -12.47
CA LEU A 70 -3.11 11.32 -13.78
C LEU A 70 -4.36 10.54 -14.16
N VAL A 71 -5.24 10.27 -13.19
CA VAL A 71 -6.41 9.40 -13.37
C VAL A 71 -7.74 10.16 -13.34
N GLN A 72 -7.70 11.49 -13.24
CA GLN A 72 -8.89 12.34 -13.32
C GLN A 72 -9.48 12.35 -14.73
N PRO A 73 -10.79 12.64 -14.91
CA PRO A 73 -11.38 12.83 -16.23
C PRO A 73 -10.56 13.76 -17.12
N GLY A 74 -10.18 13.28 -18.30
CA GLY A 74 -9.34 14.02 -19.27
C GLY A 74 -7.82 13.85 -19.11
N ALA A 75 -7.35 13.18 -18.05
CA ALA A 75 -5.93 12.88 -17.86
C ALA A 75 -5.50 11.58 -18.57
N GLY A 76 -4.19 11.41 -18.76
CA GLY A 76 -3.64 10.34 -19.61
C GLY A 76 -3.78 8.91 -19.08
N LEU A 77 -4.06 8.73 -17.78
CA LEU A 77 -4.30 7.43 -17.15
C LEU A 77 -5.74 7.29 -16.64
N PHE A 78 -6.66 8.10 -17.16
CA PHE A 78 -8.09 7.95 -16.87
C PHE A 78 -8.53 6.49 -17.08
N ASN A 79 -9.28 5.93 -16.13
CA ASN A 79 -9.72 4.53 -16.06
C ASN A 79 -8.66 3.45 -15.74
N VAL A 80 -7.39 3.79 -15.46
CA VAL A 80 -6.38 2.78 -15.07
C VAL A 80 -6.80 1.97 -13.81
N ALA A 81 -7.60 2.58 -12.94
CA ALA A 81 -8.18 1.94 -11.75
C ALA A 81 -9.00 0.68 -12.06
N PHE A 82 -9.56 0.58 -13.28
CA PHE A 82 -10.41 -0.56 -13.70
C PHE A 82 -9.65 -1.62 -14.49
N GLY A 83 -8.36 -1.40 -14.78
CA GLY A 83 -7.58 -2.28 -15.67
C GLY A 83 -7.12 -3.60 -15.04
N ASN A 84 -7.08 -3.70 -13.70
CA ASN A 84 -6.60 -4.88 -13.00
C ASN A 84 -7.67 -5.40 -12.03
N ILE A 85 -7.99 -6.69 -12.16
CA ILE A 85 -8.96 -7.37 -11.30
C ILE A 85 -8.31 -7.72 -9.96
N GLN A 86 -9.07 -7.57 -8.89
CA GLN A 86 -8.69 -8.09 -7.57
C GLN A 86 -9.26 -9.51 -7.39
N ASP A 87 -8.41 -10.45 -6.98
CA ASP A 87 -8.83 -11.81 -6.64
C ASP A 87 -9.59 -11.81 -5.32
N ALA A 88 -10.93 -11.86 -5.41
CA ALA A 88 -11.80 -11.90 -4.25
C ALA A 88 -11.63 -13.19 -3.43
N ALA A 89 -11.40 -14.33 -4.09
CA ALA A 89 -11.27 -15.61 -3.40
C ALA A 89 -10.01 -15.62 -2.52
N ALA A 90 -8.89 -15.09 -3.03
CA ALA A 90 -7.66 -14.93 -2.24
C ALA A 90 -7.80 -13.83 -1.18
N ALA A 91 -8.47 -12.71 -1.49
CA ALA A 91 -8.64 -11.59 -0.55
C ALA A 91 -9.45 -11.98 0.71
N TYR A 92 -10.49 -12.80 0.55
CA TYR A 92 -11.39 -13.22 1.64
C TYR A 92 -11.10 -14.63 2.16
N LYS A 93 -9.97 -15.24 1.77
CA LYS A 93 -9.61 -16.60 2.15
C LYS A 93 -9.44 -16.73 3.67
N GLY A 94 -9.75 -17.92 4.18
CA GLY A 94 -9.43 -18.37 5.54
C GLY A 94 -10.27 -17.72 6.63
N PRO A 95 -10.13 -18.20 7.88
CA PRO A 95 -10.91 -17.69 9.00
C PRO A 95 -10.45 -16.28 9.38
N PHE A 96 -11.40 -15.43 9.79
CA PHE A 96 -11.13 -14.04 10.19
C PHE A 96 -10.04 -13.93 11.29
N SER A 97 -9.95 -14.91 12.19
CA SER A 97 -8.94 -14.99 13.24
C SER A 97 -7.49 -15.13 12.74
N SER A 98 -7.30 -15.53 11.48
CA SER A 98 -5.97 -15.66 10.87
C SER A 98 -5.47 -14.37 10.22
N TRP A 99 -6.33 -13.38 10.01
CA TRP A 99 -5.98 -12.17 9.27
C TRP A 99 -5.03 -11.27 10.06
N GLY A 100 -3.95 -10.83 9.42
CA GLY A 100 -2.88 -10.03 10.02
C GLY A 100 -1.92 -10.81 10.93
N THR A 101 -2.01 -12.14 10.95
CA THR A 101 -1.06 -13.01 11.66
C THR A 101 0.08 -13.44 10.73
N GLN A 102 1.10 -14.10 11.28
CA GLN A 102 2.18 -14.69 10.47
C GLN A 102 1.67 -15.73 9.44
N ASN A 103 0.50 -16.33 9.69
CA ASN A 103 -0.14 -17.31 8.81
C ASN A 103 -1.34 -16.71 8.06
N ASP A 104 -1.32 -15.40 7.80
CA ASP A 104 -2.39 -14.74 7.05
C ASP A 104 -2.59 -15.45 5.69
N PRO A 105 -3.82 -15.87 5.36
CA PRO A 105 -4.11 -16.69 4.18
C PRO A 105 -3.89 -15.95 2.84
N MET A 106 -3.66 -14.64 2.87
CA MET A 106 -3.27 -13.84 1.71
C MET A 106 -1.80 -14.07 1.33
N VAL A 107 -0.94 -14.41 2.30
CA VAL A 107 0.49 -14.67 2.06
C VAL A 107 0.67 -15.79 1.05
N GLY A 108 1.55 -15.58 0.08
CA GLY A 108 1.78 -16.51 -1.02
C GLY A 108 0.82 -16.37 -2.21
N ASN A 109 -0.17 -15.47 -2.15
CA ASN A 109 -1.10 -15.21 -3.25
C ASN A 109 -0.87 -13.82 -3.87
N ARG A 110 -1.23 -13.69 -5.15
CA ARG A 110 -1.25 -12.42 -5.87
C ARG A 110 -2.67 -11.87 -5.87
N ILE A 111 -2.91 -10.82 -5.08
CA ILE A 111 -4.26 -10.28 -4.87
C ILE A 111 -4.72 -9.38 -6.02
N GLY A 112 -3.81 -8.69 -6.70
CA GLY A 112 -4.16 -7.83 -7.82
C GLY A 112 -4.89 -6.54 -7.39
N GLY A 113 -5.71 -6.01 -8.29
CA GLY A 113 -6.41 -4.73 -8.14
C GLY A 113 -5.56 -3.51 -8.51
N THR A 114 -6.21 -2.36 -8.71
CA THR A 114 -5.55 -1.06 -8.86
C THR A 114 -6.14 -0.06 -7.87
N ILE A 115 -5.30 0.64 -7.10
CA ILE A 115 -5.70 1.77 -6.24
C ILE A 115 -4.82 2.98 -6.57
N THR A 116 -5.47 4.11 -6.87
CA THR A 116 -4.83 5.31 -7.41
C THR A 116 -4.78 6.47 -6.43
N PHE A 117 -5.08 6.22 -5.15
CA PHE A 117 -4.94 7.19 -4.06
C PHE A 117 -3.86 6.74 -3.06
N GLY A 118 -3.37 7.67 -2.25
CA GLY A 118 -2.18 7.51 -1.41
C GLY A 118 -2.18 6.33 -0.45
N GLY A 119 -0.99 5.80 -0.16
CA GLY A 119 -0.76 4.69 0.77
C GLY A 119 0.04 3.51 0.21
N GLY A 120 0.27 3.46 -1.11
CA GLY A 120 1.20 2.51 -1.73
C GLY A 120 2.52 3.17 -2.07
N VAL A 121 3.63 2.58 -1.64
CA VAL A 121 5.00 3.02 -1.95
C VAL A 121 5.86 1.88 -2.48
N PRO A 122 6.73 2.12 -3.48
CA PRO A 122 7.64 1.09 -3.97
C PRO A 122 8.75 0.84 -2.96
N LEU A 123 9.18 -0.41 -2.85
CA LEU A 123 10.29 -0.82 -1.99
C LEU A 123 11.57 -0.92 -2.82
N VAL A 124 12.59 -0.13 -2.49
CA VAL A 124 13.84 -0.03 -3.26
C VAL A 124 15.02 -0.17 -2.33
N ALA A 125 15.81 -1.23 -2.53
CA ALA A 125 16.92 -1.58 -1.62
C ALA A 125 18.21 -0.78 -1.85
N ALA A 126 18.42 -0.24 -3.06
CA ALA A 126 19.59 0.55 -3.41
C ALA A 126 19.25 1.63 -4.45
N THR A 127 19.95 2.77 -4.39
CA THR A 127 19.75 3.88 -5.33
C THR A 127 19.99 3.42 -6.76
N GLY A 128 19.03 3.69 -7.64
CA GLY A 128 19.08 3.29 -9.05
C GLY A 128 18.79 1.81 -9.32
N ALA A 129 18.41 1.04 -8.29
CA ALA A 129 17.98 -0.34 -8.45
C ALA A 129 16.52 -0.45 -8.91
N GLU A 130 16.17 -1.61 -9.46
CA GLU A 130 14.77 -2.01 -9.66
C GLU A 130 14.06 -2.11 -8.29
N PRO A 131 12.77 -1.75 -8.18
CA PRO A 131 11.99 -2.04 -6.98
C PRO A 131 12.05 -3.53 -6.64
N VAL A 132 12.16 -3.90 -5.38
CA VAL A 132 12.11 -5.30 -4.93
C VAL A 132 10.69 -5.76 -4.59
N GLY A 133 9.74 -4.82 -4.58
CA GLY A 133 8.36 -5.03 -4.19
C GLY A 133 7.60 -3.72 -3.97
N GLY A 134 6.48 -3.83 -3.25
CA GLY A 134 5.65 -2.70 -2.86
C GLY A 134 5.12 -2.87 -1.44
N LEU A 135 4.93 -1.75 -0.76
CA LEU A 135 4.23 -1.67 0.52
C LEU A 135 2.94 -0.87 0.30
N GLY A 136 1.84 -1.38 0.83
CA GLY A 136 0.56 -0.69 0.85
C GLY A 136 0.03 -0.58 2.27
N VAL A 137 -0.51 0.58 2.61
CA VAL A 137 -1.13 0.88 3.90
C VAL A 137 -2.53 1.45 3.66
N SER A 138 -3.49 1.02 4.49
CA SER A 138 -4.83 1.60 4.50
C SER A 138 -5.50 1.52 5.86
N GLY A 139 -6.20 2.59 6.23
CA GLY A 139 -7.06 2.64 7.42
C GLY A 139 -7.39 4.05 7.88
N ASP A 140 -6.87 5.08 7.20
CA ASP A 140 -7.09 6.48 7.50
C ASP A 140 -7.32 7.28 6.21
N THR A 141 -7.11 8.61 6.23
CA THR A 141 -7.09 9.44 5.03
C THR A 141 -5.97 9.01 4.09
N ALA A 142 -6.17 9.21 2.78
CA ALA A 142 -5.20 8.81 1.76
C ALA A 142 -3.80 9.42 1.98
N CYS A 143 -3.74 10.65 2.52
CA CYS A 143 -2.47 11.33 2.77
C CYS A 143 -1.80 10.85 4.05
N ARG A 144 -2.55 10.47 5.09
CA ARG A 144 -1.98 9.80 6.25
C ARG A 144 -1.51 8.38 5.92
N ASP A 145 -2.26 7.64 5.13
CA ASP A 145 -1.85 6.32 4.61
C ASP A 145 -0.50 6.45 3.85
N ASP A 146 -0.35 7.46 2.97
CA ASP A 146 0.90 7.72 2.22
C ASP A 146 2.08 8.02 3.17
N ARG A 147 1.91 8.97 4.08
CA ARG A 147 2.96 9.33 5.05
C ARG A 147 3.33 8.16 5.96
N PHE A 148 2.36 7.38 6.41
CA PHE A 148 2.61 6.19 7.24
C PHE A 148 3.36 5.11 6.46
N SER A 149 2.96 4.81 5.22
CA SER A 149 3.67 3.84 4.38
C SER A 149 5.11 4.27 4.09
N ARG A 150 5.38 5.56 3.84
CA ARG A 150 6.74 6.10 3.71
C ARG A 150 7.57 5.94 4.99
N ALA A 151 6.98 6.21 6.15
CA ALA A 151 7.66 6.04 7.45
C ALA A 151 8.00 4.56 7.73
N VAL A 152 7.08 3.64 7.43
CA VAL A 152 7.32 2.18 7.52
C VAL A 152 8.42 1.77 6.53
N ARG A 153 8.35 2.21 5.27
CA ARG A 153 9.39 1.94 4.26
C ARG A 153 10.77 2.40 4.70
N GLY A 154 10.87 3.59 5.32
CA GLY A 154 12.12 4.09 5.90
C GLY A 154 12.65 3.21 7.03
N LYS A 155 11.78 2.71 7.92
CA LYS A 155 12.16 1.75 8.97
C LYS A 155 12.64 0.40 8.41
N LEU A 156 12.14 0.00 7.23
CA LEU A 156 12.61 -1.20 6.52
C LEU A 156 13.93 -0.96 5.77
N GLY A 157 14.41 0.28 5.66
CA GLY A 157 15.61 0.63 4.88
C GLY A 157 15.43 0.49 3.36
N LEU A 158 14.18 0.43 2.89
CA LEU A 158 13.81 0.18 1.49
C LEU A 158 13.36 1.47 0.78
N ASP A 159 13.90 2.61 1.21
CA ASP A 159 13.56 3.96 0.79
C ASP A 159 14.62 4.59 -0.13
N LYS A 160 15.45 3.79 -0.80
CA LYS A 160 16.58 4.27 -1.62
C LYS A 160 16.12 4.81 -2.98
N VAL A 161 15.19 5.76 -2.94
CA VAL A 161 14.41 6.22 -4.08
C VAL A 161 13.88 7.64 -3.88
N SER A 162 13.80 8.41 -4.96
CA SER A 162 13.07 9.68 -5.00
C SER A 162 11.74 9.47 -5.71
N ASP A 163 10.64 9.59 -4.98
CA ASP A 163 9.29 9.29 -5.47
C ASP A 163 8.28 10.37 -5.04
N GLY A 164 8.74 11.62 -5.07
CA GLY A 164 7.92 12.80 -4.80
C GLY A 164 7.75 13.13 -3.32
N THR A 165 7.12 14.28 -3.08
CA THR A 165 6.83 14.79 -1.73
C THR A 165 5.65 14.02 -1.13
N PRO A 166 5.71 13.66 0.17
CA PRO A 166 4.56 13.07 0.85
C PRO A 166 3.33 13.99 0.79
N CYS A 167 2.14 13.40 0.72
CA CYS A 167 0.91 14.21 0.76
C CYS A 167 0.75 14.93 2.10
N VAL A 168 0.14 16.11 2.07
CA VAL A 168 -0.29 16.87 3.25
C VAL A 168 -1.82 16.84 3.28
N ASP A 169 -2.41 16.34 4.37
CA ASP A 169 -3.84 16.50 4.60
C ASP A 169 -4.17 17.99 4.71
N PRO A 170 -5.26 18.50 4.09
CA PRO A 170 -5.76 19.83 4.40
C PRO A 170 -5.94 19.94 5.92
N ALA A 171 -5.55 21.07 6.50
CA ALA A 171 -5.66 21.28 7.94
C ALA A 171 -7.12 21.05 8.38
N ASN A 172 -7.32 20.11 9.31
CA ASN A 172 -8.55 20.01 10.09
C ASN A 172 -8.55 21.12 11.14
#